data_AF-A0A9D6RWJ9-F1
#
_entry.id   AF-A0A9D6RWJ9-F1
#
_cell.length_a   1.000
_cell.length_b   1.000
_cell.length_c   1.000
_cell.angle_alpha   90.00
_cell.angle_beta   90.00
_cell.angle_gamma   90.00
#
_symmetry.space_group_name_H-M   'P 1'
#
loop_
_entity.id
_entity.type
_entity.pdbx_description
1 polymer ?
#
loop_
_entity_poly.entity_id
_entity_poly.type
_entity_poly.pdbx_seq_one_letter_code
_entity_poly.pdbx_strand_id
1 'polypeptide(L)'
;MIVNRPLQYRFIGAMLLILIALTAIGLATVYLTLWMTLRAFGLEHDAVSVALFTTVWWSLTVELLVVAPFVIWMGVLLTHKIAGPLVRIQAALARMTNGHYDVHLRLRKRDALVELAEGINRLAESLRTHR
;
A
#
# COMPACT_ATOMS: atom_id res chain seq x y z
N MET A 1 -3.25 -16.47 -4.13
CA MET A 1 -4.55 -16.74 -4.80
C MET A 1 -5.39 -15.48 -4.65
N ILE A 2 -5.79 -14.87 -5.76
CA ILE A 2 -6.37 -13.52 -5.84
C ILE A 2 -7.82 -13.60 -5.33
N VAL A 3 -8.09 -13.08 -4.13
CA VAL A 3 -9.37 -13.26 -3.42
C VAL A 3 -10.29 -12.04 -3.50
N ASN A 4 -9.81 -10.86 -3.92
CA ASN A 4 -10.67 -9.71 -4.26
C ASN A 4 -9.95 -8.68 -5.14
N ARG A 5 -10.18 -8.72 -6.45
CA ARG A 5 -9.55 -7.82 -7.44
C ARG A 5 -9.81 -6.32 -7.22
N PRO A 6 -11.05 -5.85 -6.91
CA PRO A 6 -11.31 -4.40 -6.90
C PRO A 6 -10.65 -3.67 -5.73
N LEU A 7 -10.58 -4.29 -4.54
CA LEU A 7 -9.90 -3.69 -3.39
C LEU A 7 -8.38 -3.60 -3.63
N GLN A 8 -7.80 -4.65 -4.22
CA GLN A 8 -6.37 -4.70 -4.53
C GLN A 8 -5.97 -3.63 -5.55
N TYR A 9 -6.73 -3.44 -6.62
CA TYR A 9 -6.44 -2.40 -7.60
C TYR A 9 -6.55 -0.98 -7.03
N ARG A 10 -7.56 -0.72 -6.17
CA ARG A 10 -7.69 0.60 -5.51
C ARG A 10 -6.52 0.88 -4.56
N PHE A 11 -6.10 -0.11 -3.76
CA PHE A 11 -4.98 0.04 -2.84
C PHE A 11 -3.64 0.20 -3.57
N ILE A 12 -3.35 -0.69 -4.53
CA ILE A 12 -2.10 -0.60 -5.32
C ILE A 12 -2.07 0.71 -6.12
N GLY A 13 -3.19 1.11 -6.72
CA GLY A 13 -3.30 2.39 -7.43
C GLY A 13 -3.01 3.59 -6.52
N ALA A 14 -3.59 3.62 -5.31
CA ALA A 14 -3.30 4.67 -4.33
C ALA A 14 -1.82 4.67 -3.88
N MET A 15 -1.23 3.49 -3.63
CA MET A 15 0.20 3.38 -3.27
C MET A 15 1.11 3.85 -4.40
N LEU A 16 0.78 3.52 -5.65
CA LEU A 16 1.53 3.98 -6.83
C LEU A 16 1.40 5.49 -7.02
N LEU A 17 0.22 6.07 -6.81
CA LEU A 17 0.03 7.53 -6.86
C LEU A 17 0.86 8.24 -5.79
N ILE A 18 0.88 7.71 -4.56
CA ILE A 18 1.71 8.25 -3.49
C ILE A 18 3.19 8.14 -3.86
N LEU A 19 3.63 7.00 -4.39
CA LEU A 19 5.01 6.82 -4.85
C LEU A 19 5.37 7.85 -5.92
N ILE A 20 4.55 8.00 -6.95
CA ILE A 20 4.75 8.98 -8.03
C ILE A 20 4.80 10.40 -7.47
N ALA A 21 3.91 10.74 -6.54
CA ALA A 21 3.90 12.06 -5.90
C ALA A 21 5.19 12.32 -5.10
N LEU A 22 5.65 11.35 -4.31
CA LEU A 22 6.90 11.46 -3.55
C LEU A 22 8.11 11.56 -4.48
N THR A 23 8.17 10.76 -5.55
CA THR A 23 9.22 10.86 -6.57
C THR A 23 9.18 12.21 -7.29
N ALA A 24 8.00 12.75 -7.62
CA ALA A 24 7.85 14.06 -8.23
C ALA A 24 8.29 15.20 -7.29
N ILE A 25 7.98 15.11 -5.99
CA ILE A 25 8.45 16.06 -4.98
C ILE A 25 9.98 16.00 -4.84
N GLY A 26 10.55 14.79 -4.80
CA GLY A 26 12.00 14.59 -4.78
C GLY A 26 12.68 15.19 -6.00
N LEU A 27 12.13 14.92 -7.20
CA LEU A 27 12.56 15.50 -8.48
C LEU A 27 12.56 17.03 -8.45
N ALA A 28 11.46 17.64 -8.03
CA ALA A 28 11.35 19.08 -7.94
C ALA A 28 12.38 19.66 -6.96
N THR A 29 12.58 19.00 -5.83
CA THR A 29 13.55 19.42 -4.80
C THR A 29 14.97 19.38 -5.35
N VAL A 30 15.38 18.26 -5.95
CA VAL A 30 16.73 18.10 -6.53
C VAL A 30 16.95 19.10 -7.68
N TYR A 31 15.96 19.25 -8.56
CA TYR A 31 16.02 20.21 -9.67
C TYR A 31 16.19 21.65 -9.18
N LEU A 32 15.37 22.08 -8.22
CA LEU A 32 15.43 23.43 -7.65
C LEU A 32 16.75 23.68 -6.93
N THR A 33 17.22 22.71 -6.13
CA THR A 33 18.51 22.82 -5.43
C THR A 33 19.66 22.91 -6.43
N LEU A 34 19.73 22.00 -7.40
CA LEU A 34 20.80 22.00 -8.41
C LEU A 34 20.83 23.31 -9.19
N TRP A 35 19.65 23.78 -9.60
CA TRP A 35 19.49 25.05 -10.30
C TRP A 35 20.00 26.22 -9.46
N MET A 36 19.51 26.38 -8.21
CA MET A 36 19.94 27.45 -7.32
C MET A 36 21.44 27.43 -7.05
N THR A 37 22.03 26.25 -6.86
CA THR A 37 23.48 26.09 -6.68
C THR A 37 24.25 26.53 -7.91
N LEU A 38 23.88 26.06 -9.11
CA LEU A 38 24.55 26.45 -10.36
C LEU A 38 24.48 27.96 -10.61
N ARG A 39 23.32 28.58 -10.34
CA ARG A 39 23.13 30.04 -10.41
C ARG A 39 24.08 30.78 -9.47
N ALA A 40 24.18 30.33 -8.22
CA ALA A 40 25.01 30.97 -7.20
C ALA A 40 26.50 30.99 -7.57
N PHE A 41 26.96 29.98 -8.32
CA PHE A 41 28.35 29.88 -8.80
C PHE A 41 28.56 30.40 -10.23
N GLY A 42 27.51 30.89 -10.92
CA GLY A 42 27.60 31.38 -12.30
C GLY A 42 27.86 30.29 -13.35
N LEU A 43 27.55 29.03 -13.04
CA LEU A 43 27.85 27.85 -13.88
C LEU A 43 26.64 27.36 -14.68
N GLU A 44 25.64 28.22 -14.93
CA GLU A 44 24.34 27.81 -15.49
C GLU A 44 24.45 27.09 -16.84
N HIS A 45 25.42 27.44 -17.68
CA HIS A 45 25.58 26.92 -19.05
C HIS A 45 26.93 26.21 -19.30
N ASP A 46 27.57 25.74 -18.23
CA ASP A 46 28.85 25.03 -18.34
C ASP A 46 28.67 23.52 -18.54
N ALA A 47 29.68 22.82 -19.04
CA ALA A 47 29.69 21.36 -19.18
C ALA A 47 29.37 20.64 -17.85
N VAL A 48 29.68 21.29 -16.72
CA VAL A 48 29.33 20.84 -15.37
C VAL A 48 27.81 20.73 -15.17
N SER A 49 27.01 21.69 -15.67
CA SER A 49 25.55 21.63 -15.48
C SER A 49 24.95 20.43 -16.23
N VAL A 50 25.38 20.20 -17.47
CA VAL A 50 24.95 19.05 -18.29
C VAL A 50 25.33 17.72 -17.62
N ALA A 51 26.55 17.60 -17.09
CA ALA A 51 27.01 16.39 -16.39
C ALA A 51 26.20 16.13 -15.10
N LEU A 52 25.86 17.17 -14.34
CA LEU A 52 25.05 17.04 -13.12
C LEU A 52 23.61 16.64 -13.43
N PHE A 53 22.97 17.29 -14.42
CA PHE A 53 21.61 16.92 -14.82
C PHE A 53 21.52 15.48 -15.33
N THR A 54 22.49 15.04 -16.14
CA THR A 54 22.54 13.65 -16.64
C THR A 54 22.77 12.65 -15.51
N THR A 55 23.65 12.96 -14.56
CA THR A 55 23.90 12.12 -13.37
C THR A 55 22.66 11.99 -12.48
N VAL A 56 21.98 13.10 -12.21
CA VAL A 56 20.73 13.12 -11.44
C VAL A 56 19.65 12.30 -12.16
N TRP A 57 19.51 12.49 -13.47
CA TRP A 57 18.53 11.74 -14.27
C TRP A 57 18.73 10.23 -14.19
N TRP A 58 19.99 9.77 -14.32
CA TRP A 58 20.30 8.35 -14.22
C TRP A 58 20.10 7.79 -12.81
N SER A 59 20.53 8.53 -11.79
CA SER A 59 20.35 8.14 -10.39
C SER A 59 18.88 7.92 -10.04
N LEU A 60 18.02 8.84 -10.49
CA LEU A 60 16.56 8.76 -10.26
C LEU A 60 15.91 7.64 -11.06
N THR A 61 16.38 7.38 -12.28
CA THR A 61 15.92 6.25 -13.08
C THR A 61 16.21 4.93 -12.36
N VAL A 62 17.42 4.77 -11.83
CA VAL A 62 17.82 3.59 -11.07
C VAL A 62 16.99 3.47 -9.79
N GLU A 63 16.79 4.57 -9.05
CA GLU A 63 15.95 4.59 -7.85
C GLU A 63 14.52 4.11 -8.16
N LEU A 64 13.89 4.65 -9.20
CA LEU A 64 12.53 4.27 -9.59
C LEU A 64 12.44 2.77 -9.94
N LEU A 65 13.42 2.27 -10.70
CA LEU A 65 13.48 0.86 -11.10
C LEU A 65 13.66 -0.09 -9.90
N VAL A 66 14.26 0.35 -8.81
CA VAL A 66 14.47 -0.46 -7.60
C VAL A 66 13.31 -0.33 -6.62
N VAL A 67 12.84 0.90 -6.37
CA VAL A 67 11.83 1.20 -5.36
C VAL A 67 10.44 0.79 -5.84
N ALA A 68 10.09 1.00 -7.11
CA ALA A 68 8.76 0.69 -7.61
C ALA A 68 8.38 -0.80 -7.48
N PRO A 69 9.23 -1.78 -7.86
CA PRO A 69 8.94 -3.20 -7.63
C PRO A 69 8.78 -3.54 -6.15
N PHE A 70 9.59 -2.95 -5.27
CA PHE A 70 9.50 -3.16 -3.83
C PHE A 70 8.16 -2.66 -3.26
N VAL A 71 7.71 -1.47 -3.68
CA VAL A 71 6.43 -0.90 -3.27
C VAL A 71 5.25 -1.74 -3.78
N ILE A 72 5.31 -2.20 -5.02
CA ILE A 72 4.29 -3.11 -5.59
C ILE A 72 4.22 -4.40 -4.79
N TRP A 73 5.38 -5.02 -4.52
CA TRP A 73 5.48 -6.25 -3.74
C TRP A 73 4.89 -6.07 -2.33
N MET A 74 5.25 -4.98 -1.65
CA MET A 74 4.68 -4.63 -0.34
C MET A 74 3.16 -4.42 -0.39
N GLY A 75 2.66 -3.71 -1.40
CA GLY A 75 1.22 -3.47 -1.57
C GLY A 75 0.43 -4.75 -1.78
N VAL A 76 0.98 -5.69 -2.56
CA VAL A 76 0.40 -7.03 -2.73
C VAL A 76 0.36 -7.78 -1.40
N LEU A 77 1.47 -7.83 -0.65
CA LEU A 77 1.53 -8.51 0.64
C LEU A 77 0.53 -7.95 1.65
N LEU A 78 0.44 -6.62 1.76
CA LEU A 78 -0.47 -5.95 2.67
C LEU A 78 -1.92 -6.22 2.30
N THR A 79 -2.25 -6.17 1.01
CA THR A 79 -3.60 -6.46 0.55
C THR A 79 -4.01 -7.90 0.87
N HIS A 80 -3.10 -8.87 0.74
CA HIS A 80 -3.41 -10.27 1.06
C HIS A 80 -3.75 -10.47 2.55
N LYS A 81 -3.08 -9.73 3.44
CA LYS A 81 -3.35 -9.77 4.89
C LYS A 81 -4.70 -9.16 5.30
N ILE A 82 -5.35 -8.42 4.40
CA ILE A 82 -6.66 -7.80 4.65
C ILE A 82 -7.76 -8.53 3.87
N ALA A 83 -7.57 -8.72 2.57
CA ALA A 83 -8.58 -9.26 1.67
C ALA A 83 -8.97 -10.71 2.02
N GLY A 84 -8.00 -11.56 2.37
CA GLY A 84 -8.26 -12.95 2.76
C GLY A 84 -9.15 -13.05 4.01
N PRO A 85 -8.78 -12.39 5.12
CA PRO A 85 -9.60 -12.28 6.32
C PRO A 85 -10.98 -11.68 6.09
N LEU A 86 -11.07 -10.63 5.26
CA LEU A 86 -12.32 -9.94 4.98
C LEU A 86 -13.35 -10.85 4.33
N VAL A 87 -12.94 -11.71 3.39
CA VAL A 87 -13.85 -12.68 2.76
C VAL A 87 -14.38 -13.70 3.77
N ARG A 88 -13.54 -14.15 4.70
CA ARG A 88 -13.96 -15.06 5.77
C ARG A 88 -14.96 -14.40 6.72
N ILE A 89 -14.73 -13.14 7.06
CA ILE A 89 -15.65 -12.32 7.87
C ILE A 89 -17.00 -12.17 7.17
N GLN A 90 -17.01 -11.81 5.88
CA GLN A 90 -18.25 -11.66 5.11
C GLN A 90 -19.05 -12.96 5.05
N ALA A 91 -18.39 -14.10 4.85
CA ALA A 91 -19.04 -15.41 4.84
C ALA A 91 -19.65 -15.77 6.21
N ALA A 92 -18.95 -15.47 7.31
CA ALA A 92 -19.47 -15.70 8.66
C ALA A 92 -20.69 -14.83 8.97
N LEU A 93 -20.63 -13.54 8.66
CA LEU A 93 -21.76 -12.62 8.86
C LEU A 93 -22.98 -13.07 8.03
N ALA A 94 -22.78 -13.49 6.77
CA ALA A 94 -23.87 -14.01 5.94
C ALA A 94 -24.50 -15.30 6.49
N ARG A 95 -23.73 -16.16 7.19
CA ARG A 95 -24.31 -17.30 7.91
C ARG A 95 -25.13 -16.84 9.12
N MET A 96 -24.64 -15.88 9.89
CA MET A 96 -25.33 -15.33 11.04
C MET A 96 -26.65 -14.64 10.66
N THR A 97 -26.72 -13.95 9.51
CA THR A 97 -27.98 -13.36 9.01
C THR A 97 -29.05 -14.41 8.69
N ASN A 98 -28.66 -15.65 8.43
CA ASN A 98 -29.57 -16.78 8.23
C ASN A 98 -29.92 -17.51 9.55
N GLY A 99 -29.56 -16.94 10.70
CA GLY A 99 -29.85 -17.50 12.03
C GLY A 99 -28.92 -18.64 12.45
N HIS A 100 -27.82 -18.86 11.72
CA HIS A 100 -26.77 -19.80 12.09
C HIS A 100 -25.71 -19.08 12.95
N TYR A 101 -25.84 -19.20 14.27
CA TYR A 101 -24.95 -18.55 15.24
C TYR A 101 -23.84 -19.48 15.77
N ASP A 102 -23.72 -20.69 15.25
CA ASP A 102 -22.67 -21.67 15.54
C ASP A 102 -21.30 -21.31 14.92
N VAL A 103 -21.15 -20.08 14.42
CA VAL A 103 -19.97 -19.68 13.65
C VAL A 103 -18.80 -19.36 14.57
N HIS A 104 -17.67 -20.02 14.33
CA HIS A 104 -16.40 -19.74 15.00
C HIS A 104 -15.33 -19.29 14.00
N LEU A 105 -15.18 -17.99 13.84
CA LEU A 105 -14.22 -17.38 12.92
C LEU A 105 -12.81 -17.40 13.51
N ARG A 106 -11.88 -18.09 12.84
CA ARG A 106 -10.46 -18.08 13.20
C ARG A 106 -9.60 -17.55 12.06
N LEU A 107 -8.95 -16.42 12.33
CA LEU A 107 -7.98 -15.81 11.43
C LEU A 107 -6.54 -16.18 11.83
N ARG A 108 -5.57 -15.96 10.94
CA ARG A 108 -4.16 -16.21 11.24
C ARG A 108 -3.63 -15.08 12.13
N LYS A 109 -2.68 -15.37 13.01
CA LYS A 109 -2.10 -14.38 13.95
C LYS A 109 -1.56 -13.10 13.29
N ARG A 110 -1.18 -13.16 12.00
CA ARG A 110 -0.59 -12.04 11.24
C ARG A 110 -1.59 -11.32 10.32
N ASP A 111 -2.85 -11.72 10.37
CA ASP A 111 -3.93 -11.09 9.61
C ASP A 111 -4.37 -9.81 10.31
N ALA A 112 -4.77 -8.79 9.55
CA ALA A 112 -5.05 -7.47 10.10
C ALA A 112 -6.37 -7.37 10.90
N LEU A 113 -7.25 -8.38 10.80
CA LEU A 113 -8.64 -8.32 11.29
C LEU A 113 -8.94 -9.30 12.44
N VAL A 114 -7.91 -9.78 13.15
CA VAL A 114 -8.05 -10.78 14.23
C VAL A 114 -9.01 -10.31 15.33
N GLU A 115 -8.86 -9.07 15.80
CA GLU A 115 -9.72 -8.52 16.86
C GLU A 115 -11.19 -8.41 16.42
N LEU A 116 -11.42 -8.07 15.15
CA LEU A 116 -12.76 -8.05 14.57
C LEU A 116 -13.37 -9.45 14.50
N ALA A 117 -12.57 -10.46 14.14
CA ALA A 117 -13.02 -11.86 14.15
C ALA A 117 -13.44 -12.30 15.55
N GLU A 118 -12.68 -11.94 16.58
CA GLU A 118 -13.03 -12.26 17.96
C GLU A 118 -14.29 -11.52 18.41
N GLY A 119 -14.46 -10.26 18.02
CA GLY A 119 -15.70 -9.51 18.27
C GLY A 119 -16.93 -10.17 17.64
N ILE A 120 -16.81 -10.65 16.40
CA ILE A 120 -17.88 -11.39 15.70
C ILE A 120 -18.18 -12.70 16.42
N ASN A 121 -17.17 -13.44 16.88
CA ASN A 121 -17.39 -14.68 17.64
C ASN A 121 -18.15 -14.42 18.95
N ARG A 122 -17.80 -13.35 19.68
CA ARG A 122 -18.52 -12.97 20.90
C ARG A 122 -19.97 -12.59 20.61
N LEU A 123 -20.21 -11.87 19.51
CA LEU A 123 -21.56 -11.52 19.07
C LEU A 123 -22.38 -12.77 18.71
N ALA A 124 -21.81 -13.69 17.93
CA ALA A 124 -22.47 -14.95 17.56
C ALA A 124 -22.84 -15.76 18.80
N GLU A 125 -21.93 -15.87 19.76
CA GLU A 125 -22.18 -16.57 21.02
C GLU A 125 -23.29 -15.91 21.85
N SER A 126 -23.30 -14.59 21.98
CA SER A 126 -24.35 -13.86 22.69
C SER A 126 -25.73 -14.05 22.04
N LEU A 127 -25.81 -13.99 20.70
CA LEU A 127 -27.05 -14.24 19.97
C LEU A 127 -27.52 -15.69 20.10
N ARG A 128 -26.59 -16.65 20.17
CA ARG A 128 -26.88 -18.06 20.40
C ARG A 128 -27.49 -18.31 21.78
N THR A 129 -27.03 -17.58 22.81
CA THR A 129 -27.53 -17.73 24.19
C THR A 129 -28.86 -17.02 24.47
N HIS A 130 -29.23 -16.02 23.67
CA HIS A 130 -30.47 -15.24 23.83
C HIS A 130 -31.62 -15.67 22.91
N ARG A 131 -31.48 -16.81 22.23
CA ARG A 131 -32.51 -17.40 21.37
C ARG A 131 -33.16 -18.58 22.08
#